data_AF-A0A968GR71-F1
#
_entry.id   AF-A0A968GR71-F1
#
_cell.length_a   1.000
_cell.length_b   1.000
_cell.length_c   1.000
_cell.angle_alpha   90.00
_cell.angle_beta   90.00
_cell.angle_gamma   90.00
#
_symmetry.space_group_name_H-M   'P 1'
#
loop_
_entity.id
_entity.type
_entity.pdbx_description
1 polymer ?
#
loop_
_entity_poly.entity_id
_entity_poly.type
_entity_poly.pdbx_seq_one_letter_code
_entity_poly.pdbx_strand_id
1 'polypeptide(L)'
;MHKTSRSIMVILVLILLMAVSSSRLRAQGMSASPEAQLGEDDALLYDAEIYAKNQGVSVEEALYRFHVQDVAGELDAKLSENEAETFAGLWIEHTPEFKIVVLFTQDGEKTIESYLTEELNDIAEVRSARLSLEKLQDVQKDTVASIWDLKIPVQSEINVYENNVKIFVTEADKVDLDSAVQD
;
A
#
# COMPACT_ATOMS: atom_id res chain seq x y z
N MET A 1 26.04 2.92 28.91
CA MET A 1 27.21 2.13 28.46
C MET A 1 26.71 1.16 27.38
N HIS A 2 26.93 1.54 26.11
CA HIS A 2 26.55 0.79 24.90
C HIS A 2 27.09 -0.63 24.89
N LYS A 3 26.26 -1.64 24.53
CA LYS A 3 26.72 -2.78 23.70
C LYS A 3 25.63 -3.71 23.17
N THR A 4 24.80 -3.28 22.21
CA THR A 4 24.04 -4.22 21.35
C THR A 4 24.01 -3.80 19.87
N SER A 5 24.96 -2.97 19.42
CA SER A 5 25.09 -2.56 18.01
C SER A 5 26.29 -3.22 17.31
N ARG A 6 26.41 -4.56 17.42
CA ARG A 6 27.50 -5.31 16.75
C ARG A 6 27.07 -6.57 15.99
N SER A 7 25.78 -6.95 16.01
CA SER A 7 25.33 -8.18 15.33
C SER A 7 24.62 -7.94 14.00
N ILE A 8 24.16 -6.71 13.71
CA ILE A 8 23.46 -6.39 12.45
C ILE A 8 24.46 -5.96 11.36
N MET A 9 25.63 -5.43 11.75
CA MET A 9 26.70 -4.98 10.85
C MET A 9 27.71 -6.09 10.45
N VAL A 10 27.33 -7.37 10.59
CA VAL A 10 28.13 -8.51 10.10
C VAL A 10 27.41 -9.24 8.96
N ILE A 11 26.08 -9.10 8.85
CA ILE A 11 25.29 -9.77 7.81
C ILE A 11 25.34 -8.99 6.48
N LEU A 12 25.58 -7.68 6.50
CA LEU A 12 25.65 -6.82 5.30
C LEU A 12 27.01 -6.79 4.59
N VAL A 13 28.07 -7.40 5.15
CA VAL A 13 29.41 -7.48 4.50
C VAL A 13 29.65 -8.85 3.83
N LEU A 14 28.83 -9.86 4.11
CA LEU A 14 28.99 -11.21 3.53
C LEU A 14 28.30 -11.40 2.17
N ILE A 15 27.45 -10.47 1.73
CA ILE A 15 26.77 -10.55 0.43
C ILE A 15 27.56 -9.85 -0.69
N LEU A 16 28.62 -9.09 -0.36
CA LEU A 16 29.41 -8.33 -1.35
C LEU A 16 30.78 -8.94 -1.72
N LEU A 17 31.05 -10.21 -1.35
CA LEU A 17 32.33 -10.91 -1.61
C LEU A 17 32.20 -12.25 -2.36
N MET A 18 31.06 -12.51 -3.02
CA MET A 18 30.93 -13.64 -3.96
C MET A 18 30.86 -13.21 -5.44
N ALA A 19 31.27 -11.99 -5.74
CA ALA A 19 31.65 -11.62 -7.10
C ALA A 19 33.17 -11.76 -7.22
N VAL A 20 33.62 -12.53 -8.21
CA VAL A 20 35.03 -12.85 -8.53
C VAL A 20 35.61 -14.04 -7.77
N SER A 21 35.29 -15.25 -8.25
CA SER A 21 36.27 -16.32 -8.57
C SER A 21 35.53 -17.64 -8.80
N SER A 22 35.29 -18.01 -10.06
CA SER A 22 35.29 -19.40 -10.57
C SER A 22 34.75 -19.47 -12.01
N SER A 23 35.34 -18.71 -12.93
CA SER A 23 35.34 -19.14 -14.34
C SER A 23 36.46 -20.16 -14.50
N ARG A 24 36.12 -21.46 -14.50
CA ARG A 24 36.62 -22.54 -15.39
C ARG A 24 36.13 -23.93 -14.94
N LEU A 25 35.27 -24.51 -15.80
CA LEU A 25 35.07 -25.94 -16.06
C LEU A 25 34.57 -26.85 -14.93
N ARG A 26 33.25 -27.08 -14.92
CA ARG A 26 32.72 -28.44 -14.94
C ARG A 26 31.52 -28.51 -15.88
N ALA A 27 31.78 -28.96 -17.10
CA ALA A 27 30.76 -29.58 -17.93
C ALA A 27 30.35 -30.88 -17.23
N GLN A 28 29.30 -30.79 -16.42
CA GLN A 28 28.46 -31.91 -16.05
C GLN A 28 27.09 -31.56 -16.58
N GLY A 29 26.63 -32.35 -17.55
CA GLY A 29 25.23 -32.40 -17.96
C GLY A 29 24.40 -32.81 -16.75
N MET A 30 24.01 -31.83 -15.95
CA MET A 30 22.78 -31.89 -15.22
C MET A 30 21.75 -31.41 -16.22
N SER A 31 20.93 -32.33 -16.74
CA SER A 31 19.67 -31.92 -17.35
C SER A 31 18.98 -31.03 -16.34
N ALA A 32 18.91 -29.73 -16.64
CA ALA A 32 17.93 -28.88 -16.05
C ALA A 32 16.60 -29.57 -16.33
N SER A 33 16.02 -30.18 -15.30
CA SER A 33 14.59 -30.49 -15.34
C SER A 33 13.93 -29.18 -15.76
N PRO A 34 13.03 -29.18 -16.76
CA PRO A 34 12.28 -27.98 -17.08
C PRO A 34 11.37 -27.73 -15.87
N GLU A 35 11.86 -26.98 -14.88
CA GLU A 35 11.00 -26.14 -14.07
C GLU A 35 10.28 -25.29 -15.11
N ALA A 36 9.04 -25.68 -15.39
CA ALA A 36 8.14 -24.95 -16.23
C ALA A 36 8.14 -23.52 -15.70
N GLN A 37 8.76 -22.63 -16.47
CA GLN A 37 8.53 -21.20 -16.33
C GLN A 37 7.04 -21.06 -16.63
N LEU A 38 6.22 -21.06 -15.58
CA LEU A 38 4.81 -20.71 -15.71
C LEU A 38 4.80 -19.37 -16.43
N GLY A 39 4.08 -19.30 -17.56
CA GLY A 39 3.90 -18.03 -18.24
C GLY A 39 3.29 -17.02 -17.26
N GLU A 40 3.50 -15.73 -17.49
CA GLU A 40 2.87 -14.67 -16.69
C GLU A 40 1.35 -14.86 -16.62
N ASP A 41 0.74 -15.28 -17.73
CA ASP A 41 -0.68 -15.66 -17.81
C ASP A 41 -1.03 -16.88 -16.93
N ASP A 42 -0.14 -17.88 -16.83
CA ASP A 42 -0.35 -19.06 -15.99
C ASP A 42 -0.27 -18.70 -14.50
N ALA A 43 0.61 -17.76 -14.15
CA ALA A 43 0.74 -17.26 -12.77
C ALA A 43 -0.46 -16.40 -12.37
N LEU A 44 -0.91 -15.48 -13.23
CA LEU A 44 -2.08 -14.66 -13.00
C LEU A 44 -3.35 -15.51 -12.85
N LEU A 45 -3.51 -16.52 -13.70
CA LEU A 45 -4.63 -17.45 -13.62
C LEU A 45 -4.62 -18.23 -12.30
N TYR A 46 -3.45 -18.71 -11.87
CA TYR A 46 -3.30 -19.39 -10.59
C TYR A 46 -3.70 -18.50 -9.39
N ASP A 47 -3.25 -17.25 -9.39
CA ASP A 47 -3.61 -16.28 -8.34
C ASP A 47 -5.11 -15.95 -8.37
N ALA A 48 -5.70 -15.84 -9.56
CA ALA A 48 -7.14 -15.60 -9.73
C ALA A 48 -7.98 -16.77 -9.19
N GLU A 49 -7.56 -18.03 -9.39
CA GLU A 49 -8.24 -19.20 -8.83
C GLU A 49 -8.24 -19.20 -7.29
N ILE A 50 -7.11 -18.84 -6.69
CA ILE A 50 -6.98 -18.73 -5.22
C ILE A 50 -7.87 -17.60 -4.70
N TYR A 51 -7.79 -16.43 -5.32
CA TYR A 51 -8.61 -15.28 -4.94
C TYR A 51 -10.09 -15.59 -5.06
N ALA A 52 -10.53 -16.15 -6.20
CA ALA A 52 -11.90 -16.54 -6.46
C ALA A 52 -12.46 -17.45 -5.36
N LYS A 53 -11.67 -18.47 -4.97
CA LYS A 53 -12.02 -19.37 -3.88
C LYS A 53 -12.15 -18.66 -2.53
N ASN A 54 -11.22 -17.75 -2.20
CA ASN A 54 -11.20 -17.06 -0.91
C ASN A 54 -12.33 -16.03 -0.78
N GLN A 55 -12.69 -15.38 -1.89
CA GLN A 55 -13.74 -14.34 -1.93
C GLN A 55 -15.12 -14.89 -2.29
N GLY A 56 -15.21 -16.16 -2.71
CA GLY A 56 -16.46 -16.78 -3.13
C GLY A 56 -17.01 -16.23 -4.45
N VAL A 57 -16.12 -15.86 -5.38
CA VAL A 57 -16.45 -15.32 -6.71
C VAL A 57 -15.99 -16.27 -7.83
N SER A 58 -16.34 -15.98 -9.09
CA SER A 58 -15.81 -16.73 -10.24
C SER A 58 -14.35 -16.35 -10.53
N VAL A 59 -13.62 -17.21 -11.25
CA VAL A 59 -12.25 -16.90 -11.72
C VAL A 59 -12.27 -15.71 -12.69
N GLU A 60 -13.30 -15.62 -13.53
CA GLU A 60 -13.51 -14.48 -14.43
C GLU A 60 -13.69 -13.16 -13.66
N GLU A 61 -14.49 -13.17 -12.59
CA GLU A 61 -14.66 -12.02 -11.69
C GLU A 61 -13.34 -11.68 -10.98
N ALA A 62 -12.56 -12.67 -10.56
CA ALA A 62 -11.26 -12.44 -9.95
C ALA A 62 -10.29 -11.74 -10.92
N LEU A 63 -10.21 -12.21 -12.17
CA LEU A 63 -9.42 -11.58 -13.23
C LEU A 63 -9.89 -10.15 -13.52
N TYR A 64 -11.21 -9.94 -13.58
CA TYR A 64 -11.79 -8.61 -13.73
C TYR A 64 -11.38 -7.68 -12.57
N ARG A 65 -11.47 -8.14 -11.32
CA ARG A 65 -11.07 -7.34 -10.16
C ARG A 65 -9.57 -7.00 -10.13
N PHE A 66 -8.71 -7.92 -10.57
CA PHE A 66 -7.28 -7.64 -10.69
C PHE A 66 -7.01 -6.57 -11.75
N HIS A 67 -7.65 -6.68 -12.90
CA HIS A 67 -7.58 -5.62 -13.90
C HIS A 67 -8.06 -4.27 -13.35
N VAL A 68 -9.18 -4.25 -12.64
CA VAL A 68 -9.71 -3.03 -12.00
C VAL A 68 -8.75 -2.48 -10.95
N GLN A 69 -8.04 -3.34 -10.19
CA GLN A 69 -7.04 -2.89 -9.21
C GLN A 69 -5.91 -2.10 -9.88
N ASP A 70 -5.44 -2.54 -11.04
CA ASP A 70 -4.42 -1.82 -11.81
C ASP A 70 -4.93 -0.46 -12.29
N VAL A 71 -6.13 -0.43 -12.88
CA VAL A 71 -6.77 0.80 -13.37
C VAL A 71 -7.04 1.78 -12.21
N ALA A 72 -7.46 1.28 -11.05
CA ALA A 72 -7.68 2.08 -9.85
C ALA A 72 -6.37 2.69 -9.32
N GLY A 73 -5.25 1.96 -9.42
CA GLY A 73 -3.92 2.47 -9.07
C GLY A 73 -3.49 3.62 -9.98
N GLU A 74 -3.77 3.54 -11.28
CA GLU A 74 -3.54 4.65 -12.20
C GLU A 74 -4.43 5.87 -11.91
N LEU A 75 -5.71 5.62 -11.56
CA LEU A 75 -6.64 6.68 -11.16
C LEU A 75 -6.15 7.41 -9.91
N ASP A 76 -5.74 6.66 -8.88
CA ASP A 76 -5.19 7.22 -7.63
C ASP A 76 -3.96 8.10 -7.89
N ALA A 77 -3.04 7.64 -8.74
CA ALA A 77 -1.86 8.42 -9.12
C ALA A 77 -2.25 9.73 -9.83
N LYS A 78 -3.16 9.68 -10.81
CA LYS A 78 -3.62 10.85 -11.56
C LYS A 78 -4.34 11.86 -10.66
N LEU A 79 -5.22 11.41 -9.77
CA LEU A 79 -5.96 12.28 -8.85
C LEU A 79 -5.02 12.89 -7.80
N SER A 80 -4.07 12.10 -7.29
CA SER A 80 -3.05 12.59 -6.35
C SER A 80 -2.18 13.70 -6.95
N GLU A 81 -1.85 13.59 -8.24
CA GLU A 81 -1.04 14.58 -8.94
C GLU A 81 -1.82 15.84 -9.31
N ASN A 82 -3.02 15.69 -9.87
CA ASN A 82 -3.75 16.79 -10.50
C ASN A 82 -4.77 17.47 -9.58
N GLU A 83 -5.25 16.76 -8.56
CA GLU A 83 -6.34 17.21 -7.68
C GLU A 83 -5.92 17.25 -6.20
N ALA A 84 -4.63 17.39 -5.90
CA ALA A 84 -4.05 17.28 -4.55
C ALA A 84 -4.78 18.10 -3.46
N GLU A 85 -5.28 19.28 -3.81
CA GLU A 85 -6.00 20.16 -2.88
C GLU A 85 -7.35 19.59 -2.44
N THR A 86 -8.00 18.77 -3.28
CA THR A 86 -9.36 18.28 -3.04
C THR A 86 -9.46 16.77 -2.90
N PHE A 87 -8.61 16.01 -3.56
CA PHE A 87 -8.56 14.56 -3.49
C PHE A 87 -8.17 14.09 -2.08
N ALA A 88 -8.97 13.19 -1.52
CA ALA A 88 -8.86 12.71 -0.15
C ALA A 88 -8.54 11.21 -0.05
N GLY A 89 -8.13 10.60 -1.17
CA GLY A 89 -7.72 9.21 -1.27
C GLY A 89 -8.77 8.31 -1.91
N LEU A 90 -8.34 7.10 -2.24
CA LEU A 90 -9.13 6.06 -2.88
C LEU A 90 -8.89 4.72 -2.19
N TRP A 91 -9.90 3.86 -2.20
CA TRP A 91 -9.71 2.44 -1.90
C TRP A 91 -10.65 1.54 -2.72
N ILE A 92 -10.35 0.25 -2.69
CA ILE A 92 -11.18 -0.79 -3.30
C ILE A 92 -11.90 -1.55 -2.19
N GLU A 93 -13.22 -1.52 -2.24
CA GLU A 93 -14.08 -2.30 -1.36
C GLU A 93 -14.39 -3.63 -2.05
N HIS A 94 -14.02 -4.74 -1.43
CA HIS A 94 -14.27 -6.07 -2.00
C HIS A 94 -15.65 -6.65 -1.65
N THR A 95 -16.28 -6.13 -0.59
CA THR A 95 -17.52 -6.64 -0.01
C THR A 95 -18.31 -5.52 0.67
N PRO A 96 -19.66 -5.60 0.77
CA PRO A 96 -20.53 -6.64 0.22
C PRO A 96 -20.66 -6.57 -1.31
N GLU A 97 -20.42 -5.40 -1.89
CA GLU A 97 -20.39 -5.15 -3.33
C GLU A 97 -19.00 -4.65 -3.71
N PHE A 98 -18.51 -5.08 -4.87
CA PHE A 98 -17.21 -4.66 -5.37
C PHE A 98 -17.30 -3.24 -5.92
N LYS A 99 -16.51 -2.32 -5.37
CA LYS A 99 -16.51 -0.91 -5.78
C LYS A 99 -15.18 -0.24 -5.48
N ILE A 100 -14.96 0.86 -6.18
CA ILE A 100 -13.88 1.80 -5.90
C ILE A 100 -14.50 2.99 -5.20
N VAL A 101 -14.07 3.30 -3.99
CA VAL A 101 -14.53 4.49 -3.28
C VAL A 101 -13.48 5.58 -3.42
N VAL A 102 -13.91 6.76 -3.88
CA VAL A 102 -13.03 7.90 -4.17
C VAL A 102 -13.51 9.10 -3.36
N LEU A 103 -12.60 9.74 -2.63
CA LEU A 103 -12.96 10.78 -1.68
C LEU A 103 -12.49 12.14 -2.17
N PHE A 104 -13.35 13.13 -1.99
CA PHE A 104 -13.01 14.53 -2.23
C PHE A 104 -13.51 15.42 -1.10
N THR A 105 -12.81 16.53 -0.85
CA THR A 105 -13.26 17.56 0.10
C THR A 105 -14.36 18.44 -0.48
N GLN A 106 -14.42 18.57 -1.81
CA GLN A 106 -15.42 19.33 -2.54
C GLN A 106 -15.51 18.87 -4.01
N ASP A 107 -16.66 19.13 -4.64
CA ASP A 107 -16.91 18.96 -6.09
C ASP A 107 -16.57 17.58 -6.70
N GLY A 108 -16.41 16.54 -5.87
CA GLY A 108 -15.87 15.24 -6.30
C GLY A 108 -16.59 14.57 -7.47
N GLU A 109 -17.93 14.58 -7.46
CA GLU A 109 -18.74 14.01 -8.55
C GLU A 109 -18.41 14.67 -9.89
N LYS A 110 -18.27 16.00 -9.90
CA LYS A 110 -17.95 16.75 -11.10
C LYS A 110 -16.49 16.56 -11.50
N THR A 111 -15.57 16.52 -10.53
CA THR A 111 -14.14 16.36 -10.81
C THR A 111 -13.84 14.99 -11.40
N ILE A 112 -14.44 13.92 -10.87
CA ILE A 112 -14.10 12.56 -11.29
C ILE A 112 -14.59 12.22 -12.71
N GLU A 113 -15.63 12.90 -13.21
CA GLU A 113 -16.21 12.67 -14.55
C GLU A 113 -15.15 12.66 -15.67
N SER A 114 -14.12 13.49 -15.59
CA SER A 114 -13.05 13.54 -16.61
C SER A 114 -11.99 12.45 -16.47
N TYR A 115 -12.00 11.68 -15.38
CA TYR A 115 -11.02 10.64 -15.08
C TYR A 115 -11.59 9.22 -15.18
N LEU A 116 -12.92 9.06 -15.11
CA LEU A 116 -13.55 7.75 -15.19
C LEU A 116 -13.44 7.15 -16.60
N THR A 117 -13.02 5.90 -16.66
CA THR A 117 -13.08 5.06 -17.86
C THR A 117 -14.39 4.27 -17.88
N GLU A 118 -14.72 3.63 -19.00
CA GLU A 118 -15.95 2.83 -19.11
C GLU A 118 -15.99 1.71 -18.06
N GLU A 119 -14.85 1.13 -17.73
CA GLU A 119 -14.71 0.04 -16.76
C GLU A 119 -14.98 0.47 -15.32
N LEU A 120 -14.77 1.75 -14.99
CA LEU A 120 -14.93 2.28 -13.64
C LEU A 120 -16.29 2.94 -13.39
N ASN A 121 -17.00 3.34 -14.45
CA ASN A 121 -18.23 4.14 -14.36
C ASN A 121 -19.30 3.53 -13.43
N ASP A 122 -19.47 2.21 -13.47
CA ASP A 122 -20.53 1.53 -12.72
C ASP A 122 -20.09 1.07 -11.32
N ILE A 123 -18.79 1.20 -11.00
CA ILE A 123 -18.21 0.72 -9.73
C ILE A 123 -17.54 1.82 -8.92
N ALA A 124 -17.38 3.02 -9.47
CA ALA A 124 -16.86 4.18 -8.75
C ALA A 124 -17.96 4.81 -7.87
N GLU A 125 -17.70 4.91 -6.58
CA GLU A 125 -18.54 5.60 -5.61
C GLU A 125 -17.78 6.83 -5.09
N VAL A 126 -18.30 8.02 -5.35
CA VAL A 126 -17.72 9.25 -4.81
C VAL A 126 -18.26 9.52 -3.41
N ARG A 127 -17.36 9.86 -2.48
CA ARG A 127 -17.73 10.28 -1.12
C ARG A 127 -17.06 11.59 -0.74
N SER A 128 -17.65 12.27 0.24
CA SER A 128 -17.07 13.49 0.80
C SER A 128 -16.13 13.17 1.97
N ALA A 129 -15.05 13.95 2.07
CA ALA A 129 -14.07 13.91 3.15
C ALA A 129 -13.88 15.31 3.76
N ARG A 130 -13.28 15.37 4.96
CA ARG A 130 -13.00 16.64 5.63
C ARG A 130 -11.66 17.22 5.21
N LEU A 131 -10.65 16.37 5.05
CA LEU A 131 -9.28 16.74 4.70
C LEU A 131 -8.87 16.03 3.42
N SER A 132 -8.08 16.72 2.58
CA SER A 132 -7.41 16.09 1.44
C SER A 132 -6.34 15.12 1.93
N LEU A 133 -5.89 14.24 1.03
CA LEU A 133 -4.84 13.27 1.32
C LEU A 133 -3.53 13.99 1.61
N GLU A 134 -3.19 15.01 0.82
CA GLU A 134 -2.05 15.89 1.07
C GLU A 134 -2.12 16.50 2.48
N LYS A 135 -3.30 16.98 2.89
CA LYS A 135 -3.45 17.55 4.22
C LYS A 135 -3.29 16.53 5.34
N LEU A 136 -3.73 15.29 5.13
CA LEU A 136 -3.49 14.19 6.07
C LEU A 136 -2.01 13.83 6.18
N GLN A 137 -1.27 13.87 5.08
CA GLN A 137 0.18 13.65 5.07
C GLN A 137 0.92 14.74 5.87
N ASP A 138 0.55 16.00 5.69
CA ASP A 138 1.06 17.11 6.50
C ASP A 138 0.76 16.90 7.99
N VAL A 139 -0.50 16.59 8.33
CA VAL A 139 -0.91 16.34 9.72
C VAL A 139 -0.13 15.19 10.33
N GLN A 140 0.08 14.09 9.58
CA GLN A 140 0.85 12.95 10.05
C GLN A 140 2.30 13.34 10.34
N LYS A 141 2.94 14.06 9.41
CA LYS A 141 4.32 14.52 9.55
C LYS A 141 4.48 15.43 10.77
N ASP A 142 3.62 16.43 10.91
CA ASP A 142 3.68 17.41 12.01
C ASP A 142 3.41 16.73 13.37
N THR A 143 2.44 15.81 13.41
CA THR A 143 2.10 15.05 14.63
C THR A 143 3.26 14.17 15.06
N VAL A 144 3.85 13.41 14.13
CA VAL A 144 4.99 12.53 14.43
C VAL A 144 6.21 13.33 14.89
N ALA A 145 6.50 14.47 14.25
CA ALA A 145 7.59 15.34 14.65
C ALA A 145 7.39 15.88 16.08
N SER A 146 6.17 16.33 16.41
CA SER A 146 5.83 16.83 17.74
C SER A 146 5.99 15.77 18.84
N ILE A 147 5.58 14.52 18.56
CA ILE A 147 5.72 13.42 19.51
C ILE A 147 7.18 12.96 19.64
N TRP A 148 7.95 12.98 18.54
CA TRP A 148 9.36 12.65 18.57
C TRP A 148 10.17 13.55 19.52
N ASP A 149 9.83 14.84 19.60
CA ASP A 149 10.46 15.79 20.51
C ASP A 149 10.22 15.45 21.99
N LEU A 150 9.12 14.74 22.29
CA LEU A 150 8.81 14.18 23.60
C LEU A 150 9.57 12.89 23.90
N LYS A 151 10.32 12.36 22.91
CA LYS A 151 11.06 11.09 22.97
C LYS A 151 10.15 9.87 23.18
N ILE A 152 8.89 9.99 22.80
CA ILE A 152 7.91 8.91 22.86
C ILE A 152 7.96 8.17 21.51
N PRO A 153 8.29 6.88 21.48
CA PRO A 153 8.32 6.11 20.25
C PRO A 153 6.89 5.85 19.77
N VAL A 154 6.59 6.25 18.54
CA VAL A 154 5.28 6.00 17.91
C VAL A 154 5.43 5.48 16.49
N GLN A 155 4.42 4.73 16.06
CA GLN A 155 4.14 4.48 14.65
C GLN A 155 2.93 5.31 14.24
N SER A 156 2.81 5.61 12.95
CA SER A 156 1.65 6.34 12.44
C SER A 156 1.21 5.80 11.08
N GLU A 157 -0.07 5.98 10.79
CA GLU A 157 -0.68 5.60 9.52
C GLU A 157 -1.76 6.62 9.14
N ILE A 158 -1.91 6.87 7.84
CA ILE A 158 -3.06 7.60 7.31
C ILE A 158 -4.19 6.60 7.08
N ASN A 159 -5.32 6.80 7.76
CA ASN A 159 -6.52 6.03 7.52
C ASN A 159 -7.44 6.81 6.56
N VAL A 160 -7.38 6.44 5.28
CA VAL A 160 -8.21 7.05 4.21
C VAL A 160 -9.70 6.83 4.47
N TYR A 161 -10.09 5.62 4.87
CA TYR A 161 -11.49 5.23 5.14
C TYR A 161 -12.19 6.13 6.16
N GLU A 162 -11.49 6.47 7.24
CA GLU A 162 -11.99 7.34 8.32
C GLU A 162 -11.52 8.80 8.18
N ASN A 163 -10.79 9.13 7.11
CA ASN A 163 -10.21 10.44 6.83
C ASN A 163 -9.44 11.04 8.03
N ASN A 164 -8.56 10.26 8.64
CA ASN A 164 -7.78 10.65 9.83
C ASN A 164 -6.36 10.06 9.85
N VAL A 165 -5.55 10.53 10.79
CA VAL A 165 -4.23 9.95 11.11
C VAL A 165 -4.35 9.12 12.37
N LYS A 166 -3.89 7.87 12.33
CA LYS A 166 -3.81 6.97 13.48
C LYS A 166 -2.37 6.98 14.01
N ILE A 167 -2.24 7.13 15.34
CA ILE A 167 -0.97 7.01 16.04
C ILE A 167 -1.03 5.74 16.89
N PHE A 168 0.00 4.91 16.77
CA PHE A 168 0.16 3.68 17.53
C PHE A 168 1.34 3.83 18.48
N VAL A 169 1.11 3.49 19.74
CA VAL A 169 2.07 3.57 20.82
C VAL A 169 2.07 2.24 21.57
N THR A 170 3.18 1.89 22.22
CA THR A 170 3.18 0.70 23.07
C THR A 170 2.36 0.97 24.34
N GLU A 171 1.88 -0.09 24.99
CA GLU A 171 1.15 0.07 26.26
C GLU A 171 2.02 0.76 27.34
N ALA A 172 3.34 0.56 27.30
CA ALA A 172 4.26 1.17 28.26
C ALA A 172 4.39 2.69 28.07
N ASP A 173 4.35 3.17 26.83
CA ASP A 173 4.55 4.58 26.49
C ASP A 173 3.22 5.37 26.41
N LYS A 174 2.07 4.68 26.53
CA LYS A 174 0.74 5.27 26.44
C LYS A 174 0.48 6.34 27.50
N VAL A 175 0.94 6.10 28.74
CA VAL A 175 0.76 7.04 29.85
C VAL A 175 1.48 8.36 29.58
N ASP A 176 2.68 8.29 29.01
CA ASP A 176 3.48 9.47 28.67
C ASP A 176 2.82 10.26 27.54
N LEU A 177 2.25 9.56 26.54
CA LEU A 177 1.51 10.18 25.45
C LEU A 177 0.22 10.85 25.94
N ASP A 178 -0.59 10.16 26.74
CA ASP A 178 -1.84 10.69 27.29
C ASP A 178 -1.60 11.94 28.14
N SER A 179 -0.49 11.96 28.89
CA SER A 179 -0.09 13.11 29.70
C SER A 179 0.31 14.31 28.82
N ALA A 180 0.97 14.07 27.69
CA ALA A 180 1.44 15.13 26.81
C ALA A 180 0.35 15.77 25.94
N VAL A 181 -0.78 15.10 25.74
CA VAL A 181 -1.89 15.60 24.90
C VAL A 181 -2.95 16.35 25.71
N GLN A 182 -2.89 16.30 27.05
CA GLN A 182 -3.86 16.95 27.94
C GLN A 182 -3.50 18.40 28.34
N ASP A 183 -2.31 18.89 27.98
CA ASP A 183 -1.84 20.26 28.21
C ASP A 183 -2.10 21.17 27.00
#